data_AF-A0A2U0AHT9-F1
#
_entry.id   AF-A0A2U0AHT9-F1
#
_cell.length_a   1.000
_cell.length_b   1.000
_cell.length_c   1.000
_cell.angle_alpha   90.00
_cell.angle_beta   90.00
_cell.angle_gamma   90.00
#
_symmetry.space_group_name_H-M   'P 1'
#
loop_
_entity.id
_entity.type
_entity.pdbx_description
1 polymer ?
#
loop_
_entity_poly.entity_id
_entity_poly.type
_entity_poly.pdbx_seq_one_letter_code
_entity_poly.pdbx_strand_id
1 'polypeptide(L)'
;MNDEIPQNGSLNVIDGVERIFYDGYWIKRYHAPVDSLTDKKLLIQSLTRRLFNHMEHGINIPGRLLDKVRADYQAEIDPGKKRVRGAMLAGALFNRAADIFNQLVELEACGVQIKSDNDLMRTCGECLQEALELGKLVRHRNGSAGIDEL
;
A
#
# COMPACT_ATOMS: atom_id res chain seq x y z
N MET A 1 -16.99 24.02 -20.11
CA MET A 1 -17.60 22.80 -19.57
C MET A 1 -16.94 22.58 -18.22
N ASN A 2 -17.71 22.61 -17.13
CA ASN A 2 -17.20 22.24 -15.81
C ASN A 2 -17.14 20.72 -15.80
N ASP A 3 -15.98 20.14 -16.11
CA ASP A 3 -15.75 18.73 -15.82
C ASP A 3 -15.61 18.62 -14.31
N GLU A 4 -16.70 18.25 -13.63
CA GLU A 4 -16.64 17.90 -12.21
C GLU A 4 -15.64 16.75 -12.02
N ILE A 5 -14.71 16.95 -11.09
CA ILE A 5 -13.76 15.92 -10.70
C ILE A 5 -14.58 14.76 -10.09
N PRO A 6 -14.42 13.51 -10.59
CA PRO A 6 -15.15 12.37 -10.05
C PRO A 6 -14.91 12.18 -8.55
N GLN A 7 -15.88 11.60 -7.83
CA GLN A 7 -15.69 11.24 -6.43
C GLN A 7 -14.83 9.97 -6.29
N ASN A 8 -14.03 9.87 -5.23
CA ASN A 8 -13.34 8.61 -4.89
C ASN A 8 -14.33 7.43 -4.87
N GLY A 9 -13.98 6.35 -5.55
CA GLY A 9 -14.84 5.18 -5.77
C GLY A 9 -15.66 5.21 -7.06
N SER A 10 -15.63 6.31 -7.84
CA SER A 10 -16.30 6.37 -9.14
C SER A 10 -15.75 5.31 -10.09
N LEU A 11 -16.61 4.66 -10.86
CA LEU A 11 -16.24 3.64 -11.84
C LEU A 11 -16.36 4.19 -13.26
N ASN A 12 -15.42 3.82 -14.12
CA ASN A 12 -15.47 4.13 -15.54
C ASN A 12 -14.73 3.08 -16.37
N VAL A 13 -15.01 3.01 -17.66
CA VAL A 13 -14.28 2.17 -18.62
C VAL A 13 -13.45 3.09 -19.49
N ILE A 14 -12.12 2.97 -19.38
CA ILE A 14 -11.16 3.78 -20.14
C ILE A 14 -10.29 2.83 -20.94
N ASP A 15 -10.26 3.01 -22.27
CA ASP A 15 -9.57 2.11 -23.21
C ASP A 15 -9.96 0.63 -23.06
N GLY A 16 -11.23 0.36 -22.76
CA GLY A 16 -11.76 -0.99 -22.57
C GLY A 16 -11.38 -1.65 -21.23
N VAL A 17 -10.75 -0.91 -20.31
CA VAL A 17 -10.37 -1.40 -18.98
C VAL A 17 -11.25 -0.74 -17.92
N GLU A 18 -11.83 -1.55 -17.02
CA GLU A 18 -12.50 -1.03 -15.83
C GLU A 18 -11.50 -0.30 -14.94
N ARG A 19 -11.80 0.95 -14.62
CA ARG A 19 -11.01 1.79 -13.73
C ARG A 19 -11.86 2.33 -12.60
N ILE A 20 -11.21 2.55 -11.47
CA ILE A 20 -11.79 3.17 -10.27
C ILE A 20 -11.03 4.45 -9.96
N PHE A 21 -11.76 5.52 -9.64
CA PHE A 21 -11.18 6.82 -9.35
C PHE A 21 -10.78 6.93 -7.88
N TYR A 22 -9.51 7.24 -7.60
CA TYR A 22 -9.03 7.57 -6.27
C TYR A 22 -7.95 8.64 -6.33
N ASP A 23 -8.04 9.65 -5.46
CA ASP A 23 -7.01 10.65 -5.20
C ASP A 23 -6.48 11.35 -6.47
N GLY A 24 -7.37 11.60 -7.43
CA GLY A 24 -7.05 12.26 -8.70
C GLY A 24 -6.67 11.33 -9.85
N TYR A 25 -6.65 10.01 -9.62
CA TYR A 25 -6.20 9.02 -10.60
C TYR A 25 -7.30 8.01 -10.95
N TRP A 26 -7.34 7.64 -12.23
CA TRP A 26 -8.08 6.47 -12.71
C TRP A 26 -7.19 5.23 -12.66
N ILE A 27 -7.39 4.42 -11.63
CA ILE A 27 -6.58 3.24 -11.34
C ILE A 27 -7.27 2.01 -11.94
N LYS A 28 -6.51 1.08 -12.51
CA LYS A 28 -7.05 -0.19 -12.99
C LYS A 28 -7.74 -0.95 -11.85
N ARG A 29 -9.02 -1.28 -12.03
CA ARG A 29 -9.79 -2.06 -11.07
C ARG A 29 -9.44 -3.54 -11.23
N TYR A 30 -9.17 -4.21 -10.10
CA TYR A 30 -9.04 -5.66 -10.03
C TYR A 30 -10.24 -6.23 -9.26
N HIS A 31 -10.72 -7.40 -9.66
CA HIS A 31 -11.67 -8.14 -8.84
C HIS A 31 -11.00 -8.56 -7.53
N ALA A 32 -11.71 -8.41 -6.42
CA ALA A 32 -11.25 -8.92 -5.15
C ALA A 32 -10.98 -10.44 -5.28
N PRO A 33 -9.84 -10.93 -4.79
CA PRO A 33 -9.57 -12.36 -4.77
C PRO A 33 -10.65 -13.10 -3.94
N VAL A 34 -10.71 -14.42 -4.11
CA VAL A 34 -11.47 -15.27 -3.18
C VAL A 34 -11.00 -15.00 -1.76
N ASP A 35 -11.94 -14.97 -0.81
CA ASP A 35 -11.66 -14.64 0.59
C ASP A 35 -10.92 -15.78 1.31
N SER A 36 -9.66 -15.99 0.92
CA SER A 36 -8.73 -16.96 1.50
C SER A 36 -7.41 -16.25 1.87
N LEU A 37 -6.71 -16.73 2.91
CA LEU A 37 -5.40 -16.16 3.25
C LEU A 37 -4.37 -16.42 2.14
N THR A 38 -4.47 -17.54 1.42
CA THR A 38 -3.56 -17.85 0.30
C THR A 38 -3.68 -16.84 -0.84
N ASP A 39 -4.90 -16.52 -1.27
CA ASP A 39 -5.09 -15.55 -2.37
C ASP A 39 -4.75 -14.13 -1.95
N LYS A 40 -5.05 -13.76 -0.70
CA LYS A 40 -4.62 -12.49 -0.12
C LYS A 40 -3.09 -12.38 -0.05
N LYS A 41 -2.36 -13.47 0.25
CA LYS A 41 -0.88 -13.51 0.23
C LYS A 41 -0.36 -13.23 -1.18
N LEU A 42 -0.91 -13.89 -2.19
CA LEU A 42 -0.55 -13.66 -3.59
C LEU A 42 -0.82 -12.21 -4.01
N LEU A 43 -1.96 -11.66 -3.61
CA LEU A 43 -2.29 -10.26 -3.85
C LEU A 43 -1.25 -9.32 -3.22
N ILE A 44 -0.98 -9.44 -1.91
CA ILE A 44 -0.01 -8.60 -1.19
C ILE A 44 1.38 -8.71 -1.83
N GLN A 45 1.84 -9.91 -2.18
CA GLN A 45 3.13 -10.10 -2.85
C GLN A 45 3.19 -9.43 -4.22
N SER A 46 2.10 -9.51 -5.00
CA SER A 46 2.00 -8.84 -6.30
C SER A 46 2.02 -7.32 -6.17
N LEU A 47 1.35 -6.78 -5.14
CA LEU A 47 1.30 -5.35 -4.86
C LEU A 47 2.66 -4.85 -4.37
N THR A 48 3.31 -5.58 -3.47
CA THR A 48 4.68 -5.29 -2.98
C THR A 48 5.65 -5.11 -4.15
N ARG A 49 5.63 -6.06 -5.10
CA ARG A 49 6.51 -6.04 -6.27
C ARG A 49 6.23 -4.85 -7.19
N ARG A 50 4.96 -4.59 -7.49
CA ARG A 50 4.56 -3.46 -8.36
C ARG A 50 4.91 -2.13 -7.72
N LEU A 51 4.52 -1.93 -6.46
CA LEU A 51 4.78 -0.70 -5.71
C LEU A 51 6.27 -0.34 -5.74
N PHE A 52 7.16 -1.24 -5.37
CA PHE A 52 8.58 -0.88 -5.27
C PHE A 52 9.33 -0.82 -6.61
N ASN A 53 8.77 -1.40 -7.68
CA ASN A 53 9.37 -1.31 -9.01
C ASN A 53 9.12 0.03 -9.71
N HIS A 54 7.97 0.66 -9.43
CA HIS A 54 7.51 1.85 -10.14
C HIS A 54 7.72 3.15 -9.36
N MET A 55 8.01 3.07 -8.07
CA MET A 55 8.12 4.24 -7.21
C MET A 55 9.58 4.71 -7.00
N GLU A 56 9.74 5.89 -6.40
CA GLU A 56 11.04 6.52 -6.17
C GLU A 56 12.00 5.62 -5.37
N HIS A 57 13.29 5.74 -5.66
CA HIS A 57 14.31 4.93 -4.99
C HIS A 57 14.38 5.22 -3.49
N GLY A 58 14.71 4.19 -2.71
CA GLY A 58 14.92 4.33 -1.27
C GLY A 58 13.67 4.19 -0.40
N ILE A 59 12.48 3.98 -0.99
CA ILE A 59 11.25 3.76 -0.22
C ILE A 59 11.06 2.32 0.24
N ASN A 60 11.73 1.34 -0.40
CA ASN A 60 11.62 -0.07 -0.02
C ASN A 60 12.40 -0.34 1.27
N ILE A 61 11.80 0.04 2.40
CA ILE A 61 12.41 -0.05 3.72
C ILE A 61 11.87 -1.30 4.44
N PRO A 62 12.74 -2.16 5.00
CA PRO A 62 12.29 -3.33 5.74
C PRO A 62 11.33 -3.01 6.90
N GLY A 63 10.28 -3.80 7.07
CA GLY A 63 9.26 -3.59 8.11
C GLY A 63 9.81 -3.61 9.54
N ARG A 64 10.90 -4.35 9.79
CA ARG A 64 11.61 -4.36 11.08
C ARG A 64 12.21 -2.99 11.48
N LEU A 65 12.35 -2.05 10.55
CA LEU A 65 12.87 -0.71 10.81
C LEU A 65 11.76 0.33 11.06
N LEU A 66 10.49 -0.09 11.08
CA LEU A 66 9.32 0.80 11.20
C LEU A 66 9.47 1.86 12.30
N ASP A 67 9.81 1.45 13.53
CA ASP A 67 9.87 2.37 14.67
C ASP A 67 10.96 3.44 14.49
N LYS A 68 12.11 3.03 13.96
CA LYS A 68 13.20 3.94 13.64
C LYS A 68 12.78 4.96 12.57
N VAL A 69 12.19 4.47 11.48
CA VAL A 69 11.73 5.32 10.36
C VAL A 69 10.62 6.26 10.81
N ARG A 70 9.73 5.81 11.70
CA ARG A 70 8.66 6.62 12.29
C ARG A 70 9.24 7.75 13.13
N ALA A 71 10.19 7.46 14.02
CA ALA A 71 10.87 8.47 14.82
C ALA A 71 11.60 9.50 13.93
N ASP A 72 12.28 9.02 12.89
CA ASP A 72 12.96 9.82 11.88
C ASP A 72 11.99 10.76 11.14
N TYR A 73 10.82 10.28 10.72
CA TYR A 73 9.79 11.08 10.08
C TYR A 73 9.19 12.14 11.01
N GLN A 74 8.94 11.78 12.28
CA GLN A 74 8.38 12.69 13.27
C GLN A 74 9.34 13.83 13.62
N ALA A 75 10.63 13.53 13.77
CA ALA A 75 11.68 14.49 14.12
C ALA A 75 12.06 15.44 12.97
N GLU A 76 11.75 15.09 11.72
CA GLU A 76 12.09 15.92 10.56
C GLU A 76 11.20 17.15 10.44
N ILE A 77 11.82 18.30 10.16
CA ILE A 77 11.16 19.61 10.09
C ILE A 77 11.24 20.16 8.67
N ASP A 78 12.30 19.85 7.92
CA ASP A 78 12.42 20.29 6.53
C ASP A 78 11.31 19.63 5.69
N PRO A 79 10.42 20.40 5.02
CA PRO A 79 9.27 19.83 4.32
C PRO A 79 9.64 18.85 3.22
N GLY A 80 10.74 19.11 2.49
CA GLY A 80 11.22 18.25 1.42
C GLY A 80 11.70 16.90 1.94
N LYS A 81 12.52 16.92 2.99
CA LYS A 81 12.99 15.71 3.68
C LYS A 81 11.86 15.00 4.40
N LYS A 82 10.90 15.72 4.99
CA LYS A 82 9.75 15.14 5.69
C LYS A 82 8.88 14.35 4.73
N ARG A 83 8.66 14.84 3.51
CA ARG A 83 8.01 14.07 2.44
C ARG A 83 8.74 12.76 2.14
N VAL A 84 10.06 12.82 1.92
CA VAL A 84 10.88 11.62 1.61
C VAL A 84 10.80 10.61 2.76
N ARG A 85 10.94 11.07 4.01
CA ARG A 85 10.81 10.21 5.19
C ARG A 85 9.39 9.64 5.35
N GLY A 86 8.37 10.39 4.94
CA GLY A 86 6.99 9.90 4.88
C GLY A 86 6.81 8.78 3.84
N ALA A 87 7.43 8.92 2.66
CA ALA A 87 7.46 7.86 1.65
C ALA A 87 8.21 6.61 2.13
N MET A 88 9.33 6.78 2.84
CA MET A 88 10.05 5.69 3.50
C MET A 88 9.21 5.01 4.59
N LEU A 89 8.47 5.79 5.37
CA LEU A 89 7.56 5.28 6.40
C LEU A 89 6.42 4.46 5.78
N ALA A 90 5.83 4.94 4.68
CA ALA A 90 4.83 4.19 3.92
C ALA A 90 5.37 2.81 3.48
N GLY A 91 6.59 2.77 2.94
CA GLY A 91 7.23 1.51 2.54
C GLY A 91 7.53 0.57 3.71
N ALA A 92 7.99 1.11 4.86
CA ALA A 92 8.22 0.33 6.08
C ALA A 92 6.91 -0.26 6.64
N LEU A 93 5.82 0.53 6.65
CA LEU A 93 4.49 0.07 7.07
C LEU A 93 3.97 -1.04 6.15
N PHE A 94 4.08 -0.84 4.84
CA PHE A 94 3.65 -1.83 3.86
C PHE A 94 4.42 -3.14 3.99
N ASN A 95 5.75 -3.07 4.13
CA ASN A 95 6.58 -4.25 4.36
C ASN A 95 6.27 -4.93 5.71
N ARG A 96 5.98 -4.17 6.78
CA ARG A 96 5.54 -4.75 8.05
C ARG A 96 4.22 -5.51 7.89
N ALA A 97 3.25 -4.95 7.17
CA ALA A 97 1.99 -5.62 6.88
C ALA A 97 2.24 -6.91 6.08
N ALA A 98 3.06 -6.87 5.04
CA ALA A 98 3.42 -8.04 4.25
C ALA A 98 4.11 -9.12 5.09
N ASP A 99 5.03 -8.75 5.98
CA ASP A 99 5.70 -9.67 6.91
C ASP A 99 4.69 -10.36 7.83
N ILE A 100 3.80 -9.59 8.47
CA ILE A 100 2.74 -10.13 9.36
C ILE A 100 1.84 -11.09 8.59
N PHE A 101 1.40 -10.69 7.39
CA PHE A 101 0.48 -11.48 6.59
C PHE A 101 1.10 -12.80 6.13
N ASN A 102 2.38 -12.78 5.72
CA ASN A 102 3.11 -13.99 5.39
C ASN A 102 3.14 -14.95 6.58
N GLN A 103 3.44 -14.47 7.79
CA GLN A 103 3.47 -15.31 8.99
C GLN A 103 2.09 -15.91 9.33
N LEU A 104 1.01 -15.13 9.17
CA LEU A 104 -0.35 -15.62 9.38
C LEU A 104 -0.72 -16.78 8.44
N VAL A 105 -0.30 -16.69 7.18
CA VAL A 105 -0.52 -17.77 6.19
C VAL A 105 0.28 -19.02 6.56
N GLU A 106 1.54 -18.87 7.00
CA GLU A 106 2.33 -20.02 7.44
C GLU A 106 1.73 -20.69 8.69
N LEU A 107 1.17 -19.91 9.62
CA LEU A 107 0.47 -20.45 10.80
C LEU A 107 -0.78 -21.25 10.38
N GLU A 108 -1.59 -20.72 9.46
CA GLU A 108 -2.76 -21.43 8.94
C GLU A 108 -2.36 -22.73 8.21
N ALA A 109 -1.28 -22.69 7.42
CA ALA A 109 -0.74 -23.87 6.74
C ALA A 109 -0.28 -24.97 7.73
N CYS A 110 0.15 -24.59 8.94
CA CYS A 110 0.44 -25.51 10.04
C CYS A 110 -0.81 -26.00 10.80
N GLY A 111 -2.02 -25.60 10.39
CA GLY A 111 -3.29 -25.99 11.01
C GLY A 111 -3.76 -25.07 12.15
N VAL A 112 -3.11 -23.91 12.36
CA VAL A 112 -3.55 -22.93 13.36
C VAL A 112 -4.77 -22.16 12.82
N GLN A 113 -5.87 -22.18 13.56
CA GLN A 113 -7.05 -21.41 13.19
C GLN A 113 -6.84 -19.91 13.48
N ILE A 114 -6.76 -19.11 12.42
CA ILE A 114 -6.69 -17.65 12.51
C ILE A 114 -8.10 -17.06 12.43
N LYS A 115 -8.57 -16.45 13.51
CA LYS A 115 -9.86 -15.75 13.53
C LYS A 115 -9.74 -14.36 12.92
N SER A 116 -10.85 -13.81 12.45
CA SER A 116 -10.92 -12.46 11.88
C SER A 116 -10.60 -11.33 12.88
N ASP A 117 -10.79 -11.58 14.19
CA ASP A 117 -10.48 -10.65 15.28
C ASP A 117 -9.04 -10.78 15.81
N ASN A 118 -8.21 -11.60 15.18
CA ASN A 118 -6.83 -11.83 15.57
C ASN A 118 -6.02 -10.52 15.59
N ASP A 119 -5.23 -10.32 16.65
CA ASP A 119 -4.47 -9.08 16.85
C ASP A 119 -3.46 -8.82 15.72
N LEU A 120 -2.82 -9.85 15.16
CA LEU A 120 -1.91 -9.69 14.04
C LEU A 120 -2.65 -9.27 12.76
N MET A 121 -3.87 -9.79 12.53
CA MET A 121 -4.72 -9.32 11.43
C MET A 121 -5.09 -7.85 11.60
N ARG A 122 -5.41 -7.42 12.84
CA ARG A 122 -5.69 -6.01 13.14
C ARG A 122 -4.48 -5.12 12.88
N THR A 123 -3.30 -5.48 13.43
CA THR A 123 -2.05 -4.74 13.21
C THR A 123 -1.67 -4.69 11.72
N CYS A 124 -1.88 -5.77 10.97
CA CYS A 124 -1.69 -5.78 9.52
C CYS A 124 -2.59 -4.75 8.83
N GLY A 125 -3.88 -4.71 9.18
CA GLY A 125 -4.83 -3.73 8.66
C GLY A 125 -4.44 -2.29 8.98
N GLU A 126 -4.06 -2.01 10.22
CA GLU A 126 -3.58 -0.69 10.66
C GLU A 126 -2.34 -0.24 9.86
N CYS A 127 -1.38 -1.15 9.65
CA CYS A 127 -0.19 -0.86 8.85
C CYS A 127 -0.55 -0.53 7.40
N LEU A 128 -1.46 -1.28 6.78
CA LEU A 128 -1.90 -1.02 5.39
C LEU A 128 -2.65 0.31 5.27
N GLN A 129 -3.51 0.62 6.24
CA GLN A 129 -4.29 1.86 6.22
C GLN A 129 -3.39 3.09 6.38
N GLU A 130 -2.41 3.04 7.28
CA GLU A 130 -1.44 4.12 7.43
C GLU A 130 -0.48 4.22 6.22
N ALA A 131 -0.07 3.08 5.65
CA ALA A 131 0.73 3.04 4.43
C ALA A 131 0.01 3.68 3.25
N LEU A 132 -1.30 3.46 3.12
CA LEU A 132 -2.13 4.06 2.06
C LEU A 132 -2.17 5.59 2.19
N GLU A 133 -2.36 6.11 3.40
CA GLU A 133 -2.38 7.56 3.64
C GLU A 133 -1.02 8.22 3.35
N LEU A 134 0.07 7.63 3.83
CA LEU A 134 1.42 8.13 3.56
C LEU A 134 1.88 7.87 2.12
N GLY A 135 1.26 6.91 1.43
CA GLY A 135 1.52 6.56 0.02
C GLY A 135 1.34 7.75 -0.92
N LYS A 136 0.48 8.72 -0.56
CA LYS A 136 0.27 9.99 -1.28
C LYS A 136 1.54 10.85 -1.37
N LEU A 137 2.53 10.62 -0.49
CA LEU A 137 3.81 11.33 -0.48
C LEU A 137 4.83 10.71 -1.44
N VAL A 138 4.58 9.48 -1.90
CA VAL A 138 5.50 8.72 -2.73
C VAL A 138 5.39 9.17 -4.18
N ARG A 139 6.53 9.37 -4.84
CA ARG A 139 6.58 9.77 -6.26
C ARG A 139 6.83 8.57 -7.16
N HIS A 140 6.26 8.59 -8.35
CA HIS A 140 6.63 7.67 -9.41
C HIS A 140 8.09 7.91 -9.83
N ARG A 141 8.83 6.85 -10.15
CA ARG A 141 10.27 6.91 -10.48
C ARG A 141 10.57 7.85 -11.65
N ASN A 142 9.64 7.99 -12.59
CA ASN A 142 9.82 8.82 -13.78
C ASN A 142 9.35 10.27 -13.59
N GLY A 143 8.94 10.68 -12.38
CA GLY A 143 8.48 12.05 -12.09
C GLY A 143 7.10 12.40 -12.67
N SER A 144 6.44 11.46 -13.36
CA SER A 144 5.07 11.57 -13.82
C SER A 144 4.07 11.46 -12.67
N ALA A 145 3.06 12.32 -12.66
CA ALA A 145 1.85 12.13 -11.86
C ALA A 145 1.04 10.98 -12.49
N GLY A 146 1.41 9.75 -12.17
CA GLY A 146 0.76 8.57 -12.73
C GLY A 146 1.20 7.37 -11.94
N ILE A 147 0.36 6.97 -10.98
CA ILE A 147 0.44 5.67 -10.36
C ILE A 147 -0.65 4.86 -11.07
N ASP A 148 -0.29 4.21 -12.17
CA ASP A 148 -1.23 3.35 -12.90
C ASP A 148 -1.73 2.16 -12.04
N GLU A 149 -1.18 1.96 -10.83
CA GLU A 149 -1.23 0.67 -10.14
C GLU A 149 -1.33 0.69 -8.59
N LEU A 150 -1.85 1.74 -7.93
CA LEU A 150 -2.08 1.70 -6.47
C LEU A 150 -3.35 0.91 -6.09
#